data_AF-G8JRG5-F1
#
_entry.id   AF-G8JRG5-F1
#
_cell.length_a   1.000
_cell.length_b   1.000
_cell.length_c   1.000
_cell.angle_alpha   90.00
_cell.angle_beta   90.00
_cell.angle_gamma   90.00
#
_symmetry.space_group_name_H-M   'P 1'
#
loop_
_entity.id
_entity.type
_entity.pdbx_description
1 polymer ?
#
loop_
_entity_poly.entity_id
_entity_poly.type
_entity_poly.pdbx_seq_one_letter_code
_entity_poly.pdbx_strand_id
1 'polypeptide(L)'
;MDGFIKTKRDVRIRRVPFEEALKKCRETVKRSQMFCELCSSLEPYQEQVVRVRCLAIGNFSEEEQARYQLCLLLELIDYFGGIEAVRCSIYDPVFTPEDKAFIGTIGDLWTIDEGSPWGADCNENTLFFLPHSPLSLTEHVIRAEQPRLWLANHLVLHTYRYTKSELFIKYPLLAKLVRYIEDKSDAAASNNCNVIGGSNDMPGFTLFVSKRSRRRKHNRRSVFYQEPQVDYSSVESYFEDCNVLTDFKEGKLLKDEPWVNAFSDLALHYIE
;
A
#
# COMPACT_ATOMS: atom_id res chain seq x y z
N MET A 1 63.71 7.38 -2.77
CA MET A 1 62.34 6.94 -3.08
C MET A 1 61.62 6.82 -1.76
N ASP A 2 61.08 7.94 -1.27
CA ASP A 2 60.42 8.02 0.03
C ASP A 2 58.96 7.59 -0.11
N GLY A 3 58.60 6.56 0.66
CA GLY A 3 57.29 5.93 0.64
C GLY A 3 56.22 6.81 1.29
N PHE A 4 55.20 7.14 0.51
CA PHE A 4 53.95 7.73 1.00
C PHE A 4 53.15 6.67 1.79
N ILE A 5 53.09 6.81 3.12
CA ILE A 5 52.12 6.09 3.96
C ILE A 5 50.80 6.87 3.92
N LYS A 6 49.81 6.36 3.16
CA LYS A 6 48.42 6.83 3.23
C LYS A 6 47.77 6.28 4.50
N THR A 7 47.64 7.11 5.53
CA THR A 7 46.77 6.84 6.68
C THR A 7 45.30 6.98 6.27
N LYS A 8 44.59 5.85 6.15
CA LYS A 8 43.13 5.83 6.05
C LYS A 8 42.57 6.36 7.37
N ARG A 9 41.97 7.56 7.35
CA ARG A 9 41.14 8.04 8.45
C ARG A 9 39.84 7.24 8.45
N ASP A 10 39.72 6.32 9.39
CA ASP A 10 38.43 5.71 9.76
C ASP A 10 37.56 6.80 10.38
N VAL A 11 36.71 7.43 9.56
CA VAL A 11 35.63 8.28 10.06
C VAL A 11 34.59 7.33 10.64
N ARG A 12 34.69 7.04 11.94
CA ARG A 12 33.61 6.40 12.69
C ARG A 12 32.41 7.35 12.69
N ILE A 13 31.53 7.20 11.71
CA ILE A 13 30.20 7.83 11.72
C ILE A 13 29.50 7.31 12.97
N ARG A 14 29.29 8.17 13.97
CA ARG A 14 28.48 7.83 15.14
C ARG A 14 27.06 7.57 14.65
N ARG A 15 26.63 6.31 14.65
CA ARG A 15 25.22 5.96 14.40
C ARG A 15 24.39 6.51 15.55
N VAL A 16 23.28 7.17 15.23
CA VAL A 16 22.28 7.62 16.20
C VAL A 16 21.65 6.36 16.83
N PRO A 17 21.45 6.30 18.16
CA PRO A 17 20.75 5.19 18.81
C PRO A 17 19.36 4.95 18.19
N PHE A 18 18.91 3.70 18.17
CA PHE A 18 17.67 3.31 17.50
C PHE A 18 16.47 4.09 18.03
N GLU A 19 16.35 4.23 19.35
CA GLU A 19 15.24 4.88 20.03
C GLU A 19 15.18 6.38 19.72
N GLU A 20 16.34 7.05 19.62
CA GLU A 20 16.42 8.46 19.26
C GLU A 20 16.00 8.68 17.80
N ALA A 21 16.47 7.80 16.90
CA ALA A 21 16.05 7.81 15.50
C ALA A 21 14.56 7.50 15.34
N LEU A 22 14.04 6.51 16.07
CA LEU A 22 12.62 6.15 16.08
C LEU A 22 11.77 7.33 16.54
N LYS A 23 12.13 7.98 17.65
CA LYS A 23 11.42 9.15 18.17
C LYS A 23 11.34 10.27 17.13
N LYS A 24 12.46 10.58 16.45
CA LYS A 24 12.49 11.59 15.40
C LYS A 24 11.57 11.22 14.22
N CYS A 25 11.63 9.96 13.76
CA CYS A 25 10.76 9.48 12.69
C CYS A 25 9.27 9.55 13.09
N ARG A 26 8.91 9.16 14.33
CA ARG A 26 7.56 9.28 14.88
C ARG A 26 7.06 10.72 14.87
N GLU A 27 7.86 11.67 15.37
CA GLU A 27 7.50 13.09 15.35
C GLU A 27 7.27 13.61 13.92
N THR A 28 8.04 13.12 12.96
CA THR A 28 7.90 13.51 11.55
C THR A 28 6.59 12.96 10.97
N VAL A 29 6.28 11.67 11.19
CA VAL A 29 5.02 11.04 10.74
C VAL A 29 3.81 11.73 11.38
N LYS A 30 3.84 11.94 12.70
CA LYS A 30 2.74 12.54 13.46
C LYS A 30 2.33 13.93 12.97
N ARG A 31 3.29 14.73 12.51
CA ARG A 31 3.06 16.09 12.02
C ARG A 31 2.70 16.16 10.54
N SER A 32 2.74 15.03 9.84
CA SER A 32 2.53 14.97 8.40
C SER A 32 1.08 15.19 8.01
N GLN A 33 0.86 15.76 6.83
CA GLN A 33 -0.48 15.81 6.24
C GLN A 33 -1.00 14.42 5.87
N MET A 34 -0.10 13.50 5.51
CA MET A 34 -0.41 12.09 5.24
C MET A 34 -1.11 11.44 6.45
N PHE A 35 -0.54 11.58 7.65
CA PHE A 35 -1.12 11.00 8.85
C PHE A 35 -2.45 11.68 9.25
N CYS A 36 -2.55 13.00 9.06
CA CYS A 36 -3.81 13.72 9.29
C CYS A 36 -4.94 13.24 8.37
N GLU A 37 -4.66 13.06 7.08
CA GLU A 37 -5.59 12.49 6.09
C GLU A 37 -5.99 11.06 6.45
N LEU A 38 -5.03 10.24 6.89
CA LEU A 38 -5.27 8.87 7.33
C LEU A 38 -6.23 8.82 8.53
N CYS A 39 -5.97 9.61 9.57
CA CYS A 39 -6.83 9.71 10.75
C CYS A 39 -8.23 10.18 10.37
N SER A 40 -8.35 11.15 9.47
CA SER A 40 -9.66 11.63 8.99
C SER A 40 -10.44 10.52 8.29
N SER A 41 -9.75 9.66 7.52
CA SER A 41 -10.36 8.52 6.82
C SER A 41 -10.71 7.36 7.77
N LEU A 42 -10.03 7.27 8.91
CA LEU A 42 -10.23 6.24 9.94
C LEU A 42 -11.20 6.67 11.05
N GLU A 43 -11.57 7.94 11.14
CA GLU A 43 -12.49 8.49 12.15
C GLU A 43 -13.78 7.66 12.31
N PRO A 44 -14.46 7.21 11.23
CA PRO A 44 -15.67 6.39 11.38
C PRO A 44 -15.46 5.04 12.07
N TYR A 45 -14.21 4.56 12.13
CA TYR A 45 -13.84 3.24 12.64
C TYR A 45 -13.05 3.31 13.95
N GLN A 46 -12.76 4.51 14.46
CA GLN A 46 -11.83 4.72 15.56
C GLN A 46 -12.20 3.93 16.82
N GLU A 47 -13.49 3.92 17.19
CA GLU A 47 -13.98 3.20 18.38
C GLU A 47 -14.15 1.69 18.14
N GLN A 48 -14.21 1.25 16.88
CA GLN A 48 -14.40 -0.15 16.51
C GLN A 48 -13.07 -0.92 16.48
N VAL A 49 -11.99 -0.28 16.03
CA VAL A 49 -10.69 -0.92 15.87
C VAL A 49 -10.02 -1.11 17.22
N VAL A 50 -9.93 -2.37 17.68
CA VAL A 50 -9.24 -2.75 18.92
C VAL A 50 -8.05 -3.67 18.68
N ARG A 51 -7.77 -3.97 17.40
CA ARG A 51 -6.66 -4.83 16.97
C ARG A 51 -5.99 -4.27 15.73
N VAL A 52 -4.68 -4.50 15.63
CA VAL A 52 -3.90 -4.25 14.41
C VAL A 52 -3.13 -5.51 14.05
N ARG A 53 -3.30 -5.98 12.81
CA ARG A 53 -2.51 -7.04 12.20
C ARG A 53 -1.50 -6.42 11.26
N CYS A 54 -0.22 -6.43 11.62
CA CYS A 54 0.85 -5.84 10.82
C CYS A 54 1.76 -6.91 10.21
N LEU A 55 1.94 -6.87 8.89
CA LEU A 55 2.78 -7.80 8.15
C LEU A 55 3.68 -7.05 7.16
N ALA A 56 4.84 -7.63 6.86
CA ALA A 56 5.77 -7.12 5.86
C ALA A 56 6.26 -5.68 6.15
N ILE A 57 6.69 -5.44 7.39
CA ILE A 57 7.19 -4.13 7.85
C ILE A 57 8.70 -3.95 7.62
N GLY A 58 9.43 -5.04 7.33
CA GLY A 58 10.89 -5.05 7.18
C GLY A 58 11.68 -5.01 8.50
N ASN A 59 13.00 -4.87 8.38
CA ASN A 59 13.94 -4.78 9.51
C ASN A 59 14.04 -3.31 9.96
N PHE A 60 13.18 -2.91 10.91
CA PHE A 60 13.08 -1.51 11.33
C PHE A 60 14.28 -1.02 12.16
N SER A 61 15.02 -1.94 12.80
CA SER A 61 16.23 -1.61 13.56
C SER A 61 17.37 -1.12 12.66
N GLU A 62 17.47 -1.66 11.44
CA GLU A 62 18.57 -1.36 10.52
C GLU A 62 18.15 -0.53 9.30
N GLU A 63 16.91 -0.65 8.84
CA GLU A 63 16.42 0.02 7.63
C GLU A 63 15.55 1.23 7.96
N GLU A 64 15.91 2.39 7.40
CA GLU A 64 15.18 3.64 7.63
C GLU A 64 13.73 3.57 7.13
N GLN A 65 13.48 2.88 6.01
CA GLN A 65 12.14 2.75 5.44
C GLN A 65 11.22 1.93 6.34
N ALA A 66 11.67 0.75 6.76
CA ALA A 66 10.98 -0.09 7.74
C ALA A 66 10.74 0.65 9.07
N ARG A 67 11.67 1.50 9.48
CA ARG A 67 11.51 2.35 10.67
C ARG A 67 10.37 3.34 10.54
N TYR A 68 10.23 4.02 9.39
CA TYR A 68 9.07 4.88 9.17
C TYR A 68 7.76 4.08 9.18
N GLN A 69 7.74 2.87 8.65
CA GLN A 69 6.56 1.99 8.72
C GLN A 69 6.21 1.62 10.15
N LEU A 70 7.20 1.27 10.98
CA LEU A 70 7.00 1.05 12.42
C LEU A 70 6.48 2.33 13.10
N CYS A 71 7.01 3.50 12.76
CA CYS A 71 6.51 4.77 13.30
C CYS A 71 5.04 5.00 12.97
N LEU A 72 4.62 4.72 11.73
CA LEU A 72 3.22 4.82 11.34
C LEU A 72 2.34 3.85 12.13
N LEU A 73 2.79 2.59 12.30
CA LEU A 73 2.10 1.61 13.15
C LEU A 73 1.92 2.13 14.57
N LEU A 74 2.98 2.66 15.18
CA LEU A 74 2.93 3.20 16.55
C LEU A 74 1.98 4.41 16.68
N GLU A 75 1.99 5.32 15.70
CA GLU A 75 1.04 6.45 15.71
C GLU A 75 -0.42 6.00 15.49
N LEU A 76 -0.64 4.94 14.69
CA LEU A 76 -1.97 4.33 14.54
C LEU A 76 -2.45 3.70 15.84
N ILE A 77 -1.59 2.95 16.54
CA ILE A 77 -1.91 2.38 17.85
C ILE A 77 -2.31 3.48 18.83
N ASP A 78 -1.55 4.58 18.89
CA ASP A 78 -1.89 5.73 19.73
C ASP A 78 -3.23 6.38 19.32
N TYR A 79 -3.51 6.47 18.02
CA TYR A 79 -4.78 7.00 17.50
C TYR A 79 -6.00 6.18 17.92
N PHE A 80 -5.88 4.84 17.95
CA PHE A 80 -6.95 3.93 18.36
C PHE A 80 -7.08 3.72 19.88
N GLY A 81 -6.28 4.41 20.70
CA GLY A 81 -6.39 4.38 22.16
C GLY A 81 -5.12 3.99 22.90
N GLY A 82 -4.03 3.70 22.19
CA GLY A 82 -2.70 3.45 22.76
C GLY A 82 -2.40 1.99 23.06
N ILE A 83 -1.17 1.77 23.52
CA ILE A 83 -0.56 0.44 23.73
C ILE A 83 -1.28 -0.45 24.76
N GLU A 84 -2.08 0.14 25.64
CA GLU A 84 -2.86 -0.58 26.67
C GLU A 84 -4.26 -0.99 26.18
N ALA A 85 -4.75 -0.39 25.09
CA ALA A 85 -6.10 -0.62 24.58
C ALA A 85 -6.11 -1.51 23.32
N VAL A 86 -5.07 -1.40 22.49
CA VAL A 86 -5.02 -2.02 21.16
C VAL A 86 -4.10 -3.23 21.16
N ARG A 87 -4.62 -4.38 20.72
CA ARG A 87 -3.79 -5.58 20.53
C ARG A 87 -3.07 -5.52 19.19
N CYS A 88 -1.78 -5.76 19.17
CA CYS A 88 -0.99 -5.74 17.95
C CYS A 88 -0.32 -7.09 17.72
N SER A 89 -0.58 -7.69 16.57
CA SER A 89 0.17 -8.85 16.08
C SER A 89 1.03 -8.39 14.92
N ILE A 90 2.34 -8.55 15.01
CA ILE A 90 3.30 -8.06 14.03
C ILE A 90 4.24 -9.16 13.57
N TYR A 91 4.49 -9.28 12.26
CA TYR A 91 5.47 -10.25 11.76
C TYR A 91 6.13 -9.84 10.46
N ASP A 92 7.43 -10.10 10.39
CA ASP A 92 8.21 -10.13 9.17
C ASP A 92 9.29 -11.22 9.30
N PRO A 93 9.49 -12.08 8.28
CA PRO A 93 10.56 -13.09 8.30
C PRO A 93 11.97 -12.49 8.43
N VAL A 94 12.16 -11.20 8.12
CA VAL A 94 13.46 -10.54 8.20
C VAL A 94 13.78 -9.96 9.59
N PHE A 95 12.90 -10.13 10.58
CA PHE A 95 13.13 -9.63 11.94
C PHE A 95 14.40 -10.19 12.58
N THR A 96 15.21 -9.25 13.05
CA THR A 96 16.43 -9.48 13.83
C THR A 96 16.13 -9.75 15.31
N PRO A 97 17.08 -10.29 16.08
CA PRO A 97 16.95 -10.36 17.54
C PRO A 97 16.67 -9.00 18.19
N GLU A 98 17.24 -7.93 17.65
CA GLU A 98 17.02 -6.55 18.09
C GLU A 98 15.57 -6.10 17.85
N ASP A 99 15.01 -6.39 16.68
CA ASP A 99 13.60 -6.10 16.37
C ASP A 99 12.66 -6.81 17.36
N LYS A 100 12.91 -8.11 17.58
CA LYS A 100 12.10 -8.93 18.50
C LYS A 100 12.22 -8.47 19.94
N ALA A 101 13.43 -8.11 20.37
CA ALA A 101 13.67 -7.56 21.69
C ALA A 101 12.92 -6.23 21.87
N PHE A 102 12.99 -5.34 20.88
CA PHE A 102 12.25 -4.07 20.92
C PHE A 102 10.74 -4.30 21.03
N ILE A 103 10.16 -5.17 20.19
CA ILE A 103 8.73 -5.50 20.25
C ILE A 103 8.33 -5.99 21.65
N GLY A 104 9.15 -6.85 22.26
CA GLY A 104 8.94 -7.34 23.64
C GLY A 104 8.98 -6.26 24.72
N THR A 105 9.44 -5.04 24.42
CA THR A 105 9.42 -3.90 25.35
C THR A 105 8.24 -2.95 25.17
N ILE A 106 7.46 -3.07 24.08
CA ILE A 106 6.39 -2.10 23.76
C ILE A 106 5.21 -2.26 24.72
N GLY A 107 4.77 -3.49 24.97
CA GLY A 107 3.69 -3.79 25.92
C GLY A 107 3.14 -5.21 25.79
N ASP A 108 2.39 -5.65 26.79
CA ASP A 108 1.89 -7.02 26.91
C ASP A 108 0.87 -7.42 25.81
N LEU A 109 0.29 -6.44 25.13
CA LEU A 109 -0.67 -6.66 24.03
C LEU A 109 0.00 -6.80 22.66
N TRP A 110 1.33 -6.79 22.60
CA TRP A 110 2.11 -6.98 21.37
C TRP A 110 2.62 -8.41 21.25
N THR A 111 2.41 -8.99 20.08
CA THR A 111 2.72 -10.40 19.79
C THR A 111 3.43 -10.51 18.44
N ILE A 112 4.31 -11.51 18.30
CA ILE A 112 5.03 -11.78 17.06
C ILE A 112 4.51 -13.08 16.47
N ASP A 113 3.61 -12.97 15.49
CA ASP A 113 2.89 -14.13 14.94
C ASP A 113 2.95 -14.19 13.43
N GLU A 114 3.48 -15.30 12.91
CA GLU A 114 3.54 -15.55 11.46
C GLU A 114 2.14 -15.67 10.85
N GLY A 115 1.23 -16.39 11.51
CA GLY A 115 -0.20 -16.43 11.18
C GLY A 115 -1.03 -15.56 12.13
N SER A 116 -2.27 -15.26 11.77
CA SER A 116 -3.18 -14.54 12.67
C SER A 116 -3.36 -15.30 14.00
N PRO A 117 -3.16 -14.65 15.16
CA PRO A 117 -3.49 -15.24 16.45
C PRO A 117 -5.00 -15.16 16.75
N TRP A 118 -5.80 -14.59 15.84
CA TRP A 118 -7.22 -14.34 16.03
C TRP A 118 -8.08 -15.09 15.01
N GLY A 119 -9.31 -15.42 15.41
CA GLY A 119 -10.31 -16.01 14.52
C GLY A 119 -10.88 -14.97 13.54
N ALA A 120 -11.53 -15.46 12.48
CA ALA A 120 -12.16 -14.61 11.46
C ALA A 120 -13.25 -13.69 12.02
N ASP A 121 -13.85 -14.04 13.15
CA ASP A 121 -14.82 -13.22 13.90
C ASP A 121 -14.21 -11.90 14.42
N CYS A 122 -12.88 -11.81 14.51
CA CYS A 122 -12.19 -10.60 14.97
C CYS A 122 -11.92 -9.59 13.85
N ASN A 123 -12.17 -9.94 12.58
CA ASN A 123 -11.75 -9.14 11.43
C ASN A 123 -12.45 -7.78 11.32
N GLU A 124 -13.68 -7.67 11.82
CA GLU A 124 -14.43 -6.40 11.80
C GLU A 124 -13.81 -5.32 12.69
N ASN A 125 -13.05 -5.74 13.71
CA ASN A 125 -12.41 -4.85 14.68
C ASN A 125 -10.88 -4.81 14.50
N THR A 126 -10.38 -5.25 13.34
CA THR A 126 -8.95 -5.38 13.05
C THR A 126 -8.56 -4.52 11.86
N LEU A 127 -7.62 -3.58 12.07
CA LEU A 127 -6.93 -2.92 10.96
C LEU A 127 -5.78 -3.82 10.49
N PHE A 128 -5.77 -4.15 9.21
CA PHE A 128 -4.65 -4.83 8.57
C PHE A 128 -3.70 -3.79 7.99
N PHE A 129 -2.43 -3.82 8.41
CA PHE A 129 -1.37 -2.92 7.96
C PHE A 129 -0.25 -3.66 7.24
N LEU A 130 -0.16 -3.48 5.92
CA LEU A 130 0.76 -4.20 5.02
C LEU A 130 1.45 -3.24 4.02
N PRO A 131 2.33 -2.34 4.49
CA PRO A 131 2.81 -1.20 3.70
C PRO A 131 3.67 -1.57 2.48
N HIS A 132 4.33 -2.74 2.47
CA HIS A 132 5.19 -3.22 1.37
C HIS A 132 5.04 -4.72 1.13
N SER A 133 3.81 -5.21 1.21
CA SER A 133 3.56 -6.64 1.04
C SER A 133 3.74 -7.07 -0.42
N PRO A 134 4.47 -8.18 -0.69
CA PRO A 134 4.45 -8.76 -2.02
C PRO A 134 3.05 -9.32 -2.33
N LEU A 135 2.61 -9.23 -3.59
CA LEU A 135 1.29 -9.72 -4.04
C LEU A 135 0.93 -11.13 -3.57
N SER A 136 1.91 -12.04 -3.47
CA SER A 136 1.68 -13.39 -2.95
C SER A 136 1.23 -13.41 -1.49
N LEU A 137 1.80 -12.53 -0.66
CA LEU A 137 1.39 -12.35 0.72
C LEU A 137 0.03 -11.64 0.77
N THR A 138 -0.16 -10.58 -0.01
CA THR A 138 -1.43 -9.85 -0.11
C THR A 138 -2.60 -10.80 -0.46
N GLU A 139 -2.45 -11.62 -1.51
CA GLU A 139 -3.43 -12.63 -1.91
C GLU A 139 -3.68 -13.67 -0.81
N HIS A 140 -2.63 -14.12 -0.12
CA HIS A 140 -2.74 -15.08 0.96
C HIS A 140 -3.55 -14.53 2.13
N VAL A 141 -3.25 -13.30 2.58
CA VAL A 141 -3.94 -12.66 3.70
C VAL A 141 -5.39 -12.36 3.35
N ILE A 142 -5.68 -11.90 2.12
CA ILE A 142 -7.07 -11.73 1.67
C ILE A 142 -7.84 -13.05 1.77
N ARG A 143 -7.23 -14.16 1.33
CA ARG A 143 -7.87 -15.48 1.38
C ARG A 143 -8.07 -16.01 2.81
N ALA A 144 -7.03 -15.91 3.63
CA ALA A 144 -6.96 -16.61 4.91
C ALA A 144 -7.50 -15.78 6.07
N GLU A 145 -7.28 -14.47 6.05
CA GLU A 145 -7.57 -13.57 7.17
C GLU A 145 -8.69 -12.58 6.88
N GLN A 146 -9.28 -12.58 5.67
CA GLN A 146 -10.52 -11.86 5.30
C GLN A 146 -10.63 -10.42 5.87
N PRO A 147 -9.68 -9.54 5.55
CA PRO A 147 -9.60 -8.18 6.08
C PRO A 147 -10.78 -7.29 5.65
N ARG A 148 -11.27 -6.42 6.54
CA ARG A 148 -12.22 -5.35 6.18
C ARG A 148 -11.54 -3.99 6.02
N LEU A 149 -10.79 -3.56 7.03
CA LEU A 149 -9.96 -2.36 6.95
C LEU A 149 -8.52 -2.72 6.57
N TRP A 150 -8.05 -2.20 5.43
CA TRP A 150 -6.82 -2.63 4.78
C TRP A 150 -5.94 -1.45 4.38
N LEU A 151 -4.97 -1.12 5.23
CA LEU A 151 -3.94 -0.12 4.97
C LEU A 151 -2.70 -0.79 4.38
N ALA A 152 -2.54 -0.75 3.06
CA ALA A 152 -1.50 -1.48 2.36
C ALA A 152 -1.14 -0.82 1.03
N ASN A 153 -0.38 -1.52 0.18
CA ASN A 153 -0.16 -1.11 -1.20
C ASN A 153 -1.49 -0.90 -1.94
N HIS A 154 -1.56 0.17 -2.72
CA HIS A 154 -2.71 0.54 -3.54
C HIS A 154 -2.94 -0.55 -4.58
N LEU A 155 -4.08 -1.26 -4.48
CA LEU A 155 -4.30 -2.51 -5.22
C LEU A 155 -4.14 -2.36 -6.74
N VAL A 156 -4.66 -1.27 -7.32
CA VAL A 156 -4.52 -0.98 -8.76
C VAL A 156 -3.07 -0.67 -9.15
N LEU A 157 -2.41 0.28 -8.48
CA LEU A 157 -1.04 0.70 -8.82
C LEU A 157 -0.03 -0.44 -8.62
N HIS A 158 -0.21 -1.23 -7.56
CA HIS A 158 0.69 -2.32 -7.20
C HIS A 158 0.59 -3.53 -8.16
N THR A 159 -0.51 -3.63 -8.94
CA THR A 159 -0.75 -4.71 -9.89
C THR A 159 -0.51 -4.32 -11.35
N TYR A 160 -0.19 -3.06 -11.65
CA TYR A 160 -0.04 -2.51 -13.02
C TYR A 160 0.94 -3.28 -13.94
N ARG A 161 1.89 -4.01 -13.36
CA ARG A 161 2.85 -4.84 -14.10
C ARG A 161 2.25 -6.12 -14.72
N TYR A 162 1.02 -6.48 -14.38
CA TYR A 162 0.32 -7.66 -14.90
C TYR A 162 -0.82 -7.25 -15.82
N THR A 163 -1.05 -8.02 -16.87
CA THR A 163 -2.31 -7.95 -17.62
C THR A 163 -3.47 -8.46 -16.75
N LYS A 164 -4.72 -8.06 -17.08
CA LYS A 164 -5.92 -8.51 -16.35
C LYS A 164 -6.00 -10.04 -16.23
N SER A 165 -5.66 -10.76 -17.30
CA SER A 165 -5.66 -12.23 -17.32
C SER A 165 -4.53 -12.84 -16.49
N GLU A 166 -3.32 -12.27 -16.53
CA GLU A 166 -2.21 -12.77 -15.70
C GLU A 166 -2.47 -12.54 -14.21
N LEU A 167 -3.01 -11.37 -13.85
CA LEU A 167 -3.39 -11.05 -12.49
C LEU A 167 -4.46 -12.04 -12.00
N PHE A 168 -5.50 -12.28 -12.80
CA PHE A 168 -6.56 -13.23 -12.47
C PHE A 168 -6.06 -14.66 -12.26
N ILE A 169 -5.17 -15.15 -13.12
CA ILE A 169 -4.64 -16.52 -13.01
C ILE A 169 -3.76 -16.68 -11.76
N LYS A 170 -2.93 -15.68 -11.44
CA LYS A 170 -1.97 -15.77 -10.33
C LYS A 170 -2.57 -15.40 -8.98
N TYR A 171 -3.44 -14.40 -8.97
CA TYR A 171 -3.97 -13.74 -7.79
C TYR A 171 -5.48 -13.42 -7.99
N PRO A 172 -6.34 -14.45 -8.04
CA PRO A 172 -7.74 -14.29 -8.42
C PRO A 172 -8.54 -13.37 -7.49
N LEU A 173 -8.28 -13.38 -6.18
CA LEU A 173 -8.99 -12.52 -5.23
C LEU A 173 -8.55 -11.06 -5.40
N LEU A 174 -7.24 -10.82 -5.52
CA LEU A 174 -6.72 -9.49 -5.84
C LEU A 174 -7.27 -8.96 -7.16
N ALA A 175 -7.33 -9.80 -8.20
CA ALA A 175 -7.89 -9.42 -9.50
C ALA A 175 -9.35 -8.98 -9.37
N LYS A 176 -10.14 -9.67 -8.54
CA LYS A 176 -11.54 -9.33 -8.26
C LYS A 176 -11.66 -8.00 -7.51
N LEU A 177 -10.82 -7.74 -6.49
CA LEU A 177 -10.81 -6.45 -5.78
C LEU A 177 -10.41 -5.28 -6.70
N VAL A 178 -9.38 -5.45 -7.52
CA VAL A 178 -8.95 -4.44 -8.51
C VAL A 178 -10.09 -4.11 -9.46
N ARG A 179 -10.83 -5.13 -9.91
CA ARG A 179 -11.99 -4.95 -10.80
C ARG A 179 -13.06 -4.06 -10.17
N TYR A 180 -13.40 -4.27 -8.89
CA TYR A 180 -14.37 -3.43 -8.17
C TYR A 180 -13.92 -1.96 -8.08
N ILE A 181 -12.64 -1.71 -7.82
CA ILE A 181 -12.09 -0.35 -7.76
C ILE A 181 -12.12 0.35 -9.13
N GLU A 182 -11.72 -0.36 -10.19
CA GLU A 182 -11.73 0.17 -11.56
C GLU A 182 -13.15 0.51 -12.03
N ASP A 183 -14.14 -0.36 -11.78
CA ASP A 183 -15.52 -0.14 -12.18
C ASP A 183 -16.12 1.13 -11.58
N LYS A 184 -15.77 1.45 -10.34
CA LYS A 184 -16.19 2.68 -9.68
C LYS A 184 -15.54 3.92 -10.27
N SER A 185 -14.26 3.81 -10.62
CA SER A 185 -13.52 4.90 -11.26
C SER A 185 -14.11 5.22 -12.65
N ASP A 186 -14.45 4.19 -13.43
CA ASP A 186 -15.10 4.33 -14.74
C ASP A 186 -16.54 4.89 -14.61
N ALA A 187 -17.30 4.45 -13.61
CA ALA A 187 -18.62 4.99 -13.30
C ALA A 187 -18.57 6.48 -12.89
N ALA A 188 -17.58 6.88 -12.09
CA ALA A 188 -17.39 8.28 -11.70
C ALA A 188 -16.99 9.16 -12.90
N ALA A 189 -16.12 8.66 -13.79
CA ALA A 189 -15.72 9.38 -15.00
C ALA A 189 -16.88 9.55 -16.00
N SER A 190 -17.73 8.54 -16.14
CA SER A 190 -18.90 8.57 -17.03
C SER A 190 -20.06 9.44 -16.52
N ASN A 191 -20.18 9.62 -15.19
CA ASN A 191 -21.17 10.55 -14.62
C ASN A 191 -20.75 12.02 -14.75
N ASN A 192 -19.45 12.32 -14.82
CA ASN A 192 -18.93 13.68 -14.99
C ASN A 192 -18.96 14.19 -16.44
N CYS A 193 -19.22 13.34 -17.44
CA CYS A 193 -19.36 13.77 -18.84
C CYS A 193 -20.80 14.06 -19.29
N ASN A 194 -21.79 14.03 -18.39
CA ASN A 194 -23.18 14.44 -18.67
C ASN A 194 -23.51 15.90 -18.35
N VAL A 195 -22.50 16.74 -18.06
CA VAL A 195 -22.66 18.20 -17.96
C VAL A 195 -21.65 18.88 -18.88
N ILE A 196 -21.95 18.90 -20.18
CA ILE A 196 -21.78 20.02 -21.13
C ILE A 196 -22.49 19.56 -22.42
N GLY A 197 -23.82 19.75 -22.44
CA GLY A 197 -24.54 19.96 -23.68
C GLY A 197 -24.16 21.36 -24.18
N GLY A 198 -23.11 21.43 -24.99
CA GLY A 198 -22.61 22.70 -25.54
C GLY A 198 -21.84 22.43 -26.81
N SER A 199 -22.54 22.49 -27.94
CA SER A 199 -21.96 22.61 -29.28
C SER A 199 -20.86 23.67 -29.29
N ASN A 200 -19.65 23.31 -29.71
CA ASN A 200 -18.70 24.26 -30.29
C ASN A 200 -17.73 23.52 -31.20
N ASP A 201 -18.05 23.58 -32.50
CA ASP A 201 -17.07 23.60 -33.56
C ASP A 201 -16.04 24.70 -33.30
N MET A 202 -14.77 24.35 -33.08
CA MET A 202 -13.63 25.19 -33.50
C MET A 202 -12.40 24.30 -33.79
N PRO A 203 -11.68 24.58 -34.89
CA PRO A 203 -10.62 23.73 -35.42
C PRO A 203 -9.27 24.11 -34.80
N GLY A 204 -8.61 23.19 -34.09
CA GLY A 204 -7.39 23.57 -33.36
C GLY A 204 -6.35 22.51 -33.08
N PHE A 205 -6.64 21.21 -33.20
CA PHE A 205 -5.60 20.17 -33.02
C PHE A 205 -5.80 19.05 -34.04
N THR A 206 -4.96 19.06 -35.07
CA THR A 206 -4.81 17.92 -35.97
C THR A 206 -3.71 17.01 -35.43
N LEU A 207 -4.03 15.75 -35.18
CA LEU A 207 -3.05 14.71 -34.91
C LEU A 207 -2.04 14.65 -36.08
N PHE A 208 -0.76 14.88 -35.77
CA PHE A 208 0.31 14.83 -36.75
C PHE A 208 0.53 13.38 -37.21
N VAL A 209 -0.10 12.99 -38.31
CA VAL A 209 0.19 11.71 -38.98
C VAL A 209 1.34 11.94 -39.96
N SER A 210 2.50 11.35 -39.69
CA SER A 210 3.68 11.50 -40.55
C SER A 210 3.38 11.01 -41.98
N LYS A 211 3.56 11.89 -42.97
CA LYS A 211 3.31 11.64 -44.40
C LYS A 211 4.43 10.79 -45.06
N ARG A 212 4.83 9.68 -44.46
CA ARG A 212 5.82 8.76 -45.03
C ARG A 212 5.53 7.29 -44.79
N SER A 213 4.34 6.80 -45.17
CA SER A 213 4.18 5.39 -45.56
C SER A 213 2.84 5.12 -46.25
N ARG A 214 2.65 5.66 -47.46
CA ARG A 214 1.50 5.29 -48.34
C ARG A 214 1.78 4.07 -49.24
N ARG A 215 2.77 3.22 -48.91
CA ARG A 215 3.17 2.05 -49.74
C ARG A 215 3.38 0.73 -48.98
N ARG A 216 2.69 0.49 -47.87
CA ARG A 216 2.65 -0.83 -47.20
C ARG A 216 1.24 -1.28 -46.80
N LYS A 217 0.23 -0.94 -47.61
CA LYS A 217 -1.19 -1.14 -47.26
C LYS A 217 -1.77 -2.51 -47.67
N HIS A 218 -0.95 -3.53 -47.90
CA HIS A 218 -1.49 -4.84 -48.34
C HIS A 218 -0.99 -6.07 -47.57
N ASN A 219 -0.24 -5.92 -46.46
CA ASN A 219 0.21 -7.12 -45.73
C ASN A 219 0.43 -6.96 -44.23
N ARG A 220 -0.47 -6.25 -43.55
CA ARG A 220 -0.61 -6.39 -42.09
C ARG A 220 -2.09 -6.60 -41.80
N ARG A 221 -2.50 -7.86 -41.68
CA ARG A 221 -3.59 -8.21 -40.77
C ARG A 221 -3.18 -7.61 -39.44
N SER A 222 -3.72 -6.43 -39.11
CA SER A 222 -3.58 -5.90 -37.76
C SER A 222 -4.21 -6.95 -36.87
N VAL A 223 -3.38 -7.69 -36.15
CA VAL A 223 -3.85 -8.54 -35.06
C VAL A 223 -4.57 -7.57 -34.13
N PHE A 224 -5.89 -7.57 -34.21
CA PHE A 224 -6.74 -6.82 -33.30
C PHE A 224 -6.57 -7.58 -31.98
N TYR A 225 -5.75 -7.04 -31.09
CA TYR A 225 -5.60 -7.61 -29.77
C TYR A 225 -6.92 -7.41 -29.05
N GLN A 226 -7.68 -8.49 -28.90
CA GLN A 226 -8.88 -8.50 -28.07
C GLN A 226 -8.43 -9.03 -26.72
N GLU A 227 -8.54 -8.20 -25.70
CA GLU A 227 -8.22 -8.60 -24.33
C GLU A 227 -9.16 -9.76 -23.91
N PRO A 228 -8.65 -10.82 -23.27
CA PRO A 228 -9.47 -11.96 -22.88
C PRO A 228 -10.59 -11.52 -21.92
N GLN A 229 -11.81 -11.98 -22.18
CA GLN A 229 -12.94 -11.79 -21.26
C GLN A 229 -12.68 -12.64 -20.00
N VAL A 230 -12.38 -11.98 -18.88
CA VAL A 230 -12.15 -12.63 -17.59
C VAL A 230 -13.46 -12.69 -16.82
N ASP A 231 -13.84 -13.90 -16.37
CA ASP A 231 -15.02 -14.09 -15.53
C ASP A 231 -14.66 -13.98 -14.04
N TYR A 232 -14.71 -12.75 -13.52
CA TYR A 232 -14.48 -12.47 -12.10
C TYR A 232 -15.55 -13.04 -11.17
N SER A 233 -16.74 -13.40 -11.69
CA SER A 233 -17.82 -13.96 -10.88
C SER A 233 -17.55 -15.40 -10.45
N SER A 234 -16.70 -16.10 -11.18
CA SER A 234 -16.27 -17.47 -10.87
C SER A 234 -15.36 -17.60 -9.64
N VAL A 235 -14.80 -16.48 -9.15
CA VAL A 235 -13.92 -16.46 -7.99
C VAL A 235 -14.76 -16.34 -6.72
N GLU A 236 -14.77 -17.41 -5.92
CA GLU A 236 -15.35 -17.40 -4.57
C GLU A 236 -14.60 -16.42 -3.68
N SER A 237 -15.32 -15.48 -3.06
CA SER A 237 -14.78 -14.45 -2.18
C SER A 237 -15.70 -14.22 -0.99
N TYR A 238 -15.13 -13.80 0.14
CA TYR A 238 -15.91 -13.35 1.31
C TYR A 238 -16.47 -11.93 1.13
N PHE A 239 -15.94 -11.21 0.15
CA PHE A 239 -16.29 -9.83 -0.17
C PHE A 239 -17.11 -9.76 -1.45
N GLU A 240 -17.94 -8.72 -1.53
CA GLU A 240 -18.75 -8.34 -2.68
C GLU A 240 -18.34 -6.97 -3.24
N ASP A 241 -17.56 -6.18 -2.49
CA ASP A 241 -17.12 -4.86 -2.94
C ASP A 241 -15.78 -4.41 -2.31
N CYS A 242 -15.17 -3.38 -2.89
CA CYS A 242 -13.96 -2.73 -2.38
C CYS A 242 -13.96 -1.22 -2.66
N ASN A 243 -13.63 -0.43 -1.65
CA ASN A 243 -13.55 1.03 -1.69
C ASN A 243 -12.14 1.50 -1.30
N VAL A 244 -11.59 2.47 -2.04
CA VAL A 244 -10.40 3.20 -1.60
C VAL A 244 -10.88 4.38 -0.74
N LEU A 245 -10.62 4.33 0.56
CA LEU A 245 -11.00 5.39 1.50
C LEU A 245 -10.07 6.60 1.38
N THR A 246 -8.77 6.34 1.21
CA THR A 246 -7.80 7.38 0.84
C THR A 246 -6.61 6.77 0.12
N ASP A 247 -6.18 7.43 -0.94
CA ASP A 247 -4.93 7.19 -1.67
C ASP A 247 -3.93 8.34 -1.45
N PHE A 248 -4.18 9.17 -0.42
CA PHE A 248 -3.35 10.31 -0.06
C PHE A 248 -3.23 11.36 -1.18
N LYS A 249 -4.39 11.69 -1.78
CA LYS A 249 -4.54 12.67 -2.87
C LYS A 249 -3.76 12.24 -4.10
N GLU A 250 -4.05 11.03 -4.60
CA GLU A 250 -3.35 10.41 -5.73
C GLU A 250 -1.84 10.24 -5.44
N GLY A 251 -1.52 9.88 -4.19
CA GLY A 251 -0.16 9.72 -3.69
C GLY A 251 0.64 11.02 -3.56
N LYS A 252 0.02 12.20 -3.70
CA LYS A 252 0.73 13.49 -3.58
C LYS A 252 1.31 13.70 -2.18
N LEU A 253 0.63 13.24 -1.12
CA LEU A 253 1.13 13.37 0.26
C LEU A 253 2.19 12.33 0.62
N LEU A 254 2.50 11.39 -0.28
CA LEU A 254 3.52 10.34 -0.08
C LEU A 254 4.86 10.71 -0.75
N LYS A 255 4.84 11.71 -1.64
CA LYS A 255 6.00 12.17 -2.42
C LYS A 255 6.73 13.29 -1.72
N ASP A 256 8.02 13.43 -2.03
CA ASP A 256 8.90 14.50 -1.55
C ASP A 256 9.03 14.61 -0.01
N GLU A 257 8.66 13.55 0.69
CA GLU A 257 8.77 13.43 2.15
C GLU A 257 9.97 12.55 2.56
N PRO A 258 10.49 12.67 3.79
CA PRO A 258 11.60 11.85 4.28
C PRO A 258 11.36 10.34 4.21
N TRP A 259 10.09 9.91 4.16
CA TRP A 259 9.64 8.53 4.11
C TRP A 259 9.20 8.08 2.71
N VAL A 260 9.56 8.79 1.64
CA VAL A 260 9.03 8.54 0.27
C VAL A 260 9.05 7.06 -0.15
N ASN A 261 10.11 6.32 0.21
CA ASN A 261 10.25 4.91 -0.12
C ASN A 261 9.55 3.97 0.89
N ALA A 262 9.14 4.48 2.05
CA ALA A 262 8.44 3.73 3.07
C ALA A 262 6.93 3.63 2.81
N PHE A 263 6.34 4.53 2.02
CA PHE A 263 4.88 4.57 1.75
C PHE A 263 4.56 4.83 0.27
N SER A 264 5.45 4.50 -0.66
CA SER A 264 5.39 4.94 -2.07
C SER A 264 4.05 4.70 -2.80
N ASP A 265 3.33 3.66 -2.41
CA ASP A 265 2.02 3.28 -2.95
C ASP A 265 1.03 2.93 -1.84
N LEU A 266 1.17 3.48 -0.64
CA LEU A 266 0.23 3.21 0.46
C LEU A 266 -1.18 3.75 0.14
N ALA A 267 -2.21 2.99 0.49
CA ALA A 267 -3.61 3.41 0.44
C ALA A 267 -4.44 2.66 1.50
N LEU A 268 -5.48 3.32 2.00
CA LEU A 268 -6.46 2.71 2.88
C LEU A 268 -7.65 2.23 2.06
N HIS A 269 -7.97 0.94 2.20
CA HIS A 269 -9.08 0.30 1.53
C HIS A 269 -10.09 -0.20 2.57
N TYR A 270 -11.35 -0.25 2.16
CA TYR A 270 -12.43 -0.90 2.87
C TYR A 270 -13.02 -1.98 1.98
N ILE A 271 -12.93 -3.23 2.44
CA ILE A 271 -13.41 -4.42 1.74
C ILE A 271 -14.72 -4.85 2.42
N GLU A 272 -15.79 -4.91 1.63
CA GLU A 272 -17.16 -5.21 2.06
C GLU A 272 -17.57 -6.62 1.70
#